data_AF-D7JES2-F1
#
_entry.id   AF-D7JES2-F1
#
_cell.length_a   1.000
_cell.length_b   1.000
_cell.length_c   1.000
_cell.angle_alpha   90.00
_cell.angle_beta   90.00
_cell.angle_gamma   90.00
#
_symmetry.space_group_name_H-M   'P 1'
#
loop_
_entity.id
_entity.type
_entity.pdbx_description
1 polymer ?
#
loop_
_entity_poly.entity_id
_entity_poly.type
_entity_poly.pdbx_seq_one_letter_code
_entity_poly.pdbx_strand_id
1 'polypeptide(L)'
;MYDLIVCNPPYFTDSLECPDPSRNNARHNVSLTYEELFDCARKLLSETGRLAIIIPSVQYEKIFALAKENNMFLIRQTNVRPTPNSAIKRYLLEFSPTEIPLQETDLTIELSRHNYTEEYKALTKDFYL
;
A
#
# COMPACT_ATOMS: atom_id res chain seq x y z
N MET A 1 -5.07 -18.88 10.44
CA MET A 1 -4.72 -18.22 9.16
C MET A 1 -5.81 -17.21 8.84
N TYR A 2 -5.48 -16.14 8.13
CA TYR A 2 -6.40 -15.05 7.76
C TYR A 2 -6.63 -15.00 6.26
N ASP A 3 -7.83 -14.59 5.84
CA ASP A 3 -8.19 -14.46 4.42
C ASP A 3 -7.84 -13.09 3.84
N LEU A 4 -7.68 -12.09 4.70
CA LEU A 4 -7.29 -10.74 4.31
C LEU A 4 -6.46 -10.08 5.42
N ILE A 5 -5.32 -9.52 5.03
CA ILE A 5 -4.52 -8.61 5.84
C ILE A 5 -4.47 -7.29 5.08
N VAL A 6 -4.76 -6.18 5.76
CA VAL A 6 -4.73 -4.83 5.18
C VAL A 6 -3.69 -3.99 5.91
N CYS A 7 -2.81 -3.33 5.16
CA CYS A 7 -1.81 -2.43 5.73
C CYS A 7 -1.71 -1.14 4.92
N ASN A 8 -1.77 0.01 5.61
CA ASN A 8 -1.42 1.32 5.05
C ASN A 8 -0.15 1.80 5.75
N PRO A 9 1.02 1.25 5.40
CA PRO A 9 2.27 1.55 6.08
C PRO A 9 2.59 3.05 5.95
N PRO A 10 3.28 3.64 6.95
CA PRO A 10 3.67 5.04 6.87
C PRO A 10 4.54 5.29 5.64
N TYR A 11 4.21 6.35 4.88
CA TYR A 11 4.91 6.71 3.65
C TYR A 11 6.37 7.15 3.85
N PHE A 12 6.79 7.35 5.10
CA PHE A 12 8.13 7.82 5.46
C PHE A 12 8.88 6.70 6.18
N THR A 13 9.64 5.89 5.44
CA THR A 13 10.63 4.97 6.01
C THR A 13 11.98 5.64 6.27
N ASP A 14 12.19 6.86 5.75
CA ASP A 14 13.42 7.65 5.94
C ASP A 14 13.15 9.01 6.62
N SER A 15 12.33 9.04 7.67
CA SER A 15 12.31 10.23 8.52
C SER A 15 13.57 10.23 9.37
N LEU A 16 14.61 10.91 8.87
CA LEU A 16 15.70 11.57 9.60
C LEU A 16 15.54 11.47 11.12
N GLU A 17 16.48 10.79 11.77
CA GLU A 17 16.65 10.85 13.22
C GLU A 17 16.55 12.32 13.65
N CYS A 18 15.54 12.62 14.45
CA CYS A 18 15.39 13.94 15.05
C CYS A 18 16.54 14.10 16.05
N PRO A 19 17.39 15.14 15.97
CA PRO A 19 18.56 15.28 16.86
C PRO A 19 18.19 15.64 18.31
N ASP A 20 16.90 15.56 18.68
CA ASP A 20 16.41 15.89 20.01
C ASP A 20 16.00 14.62 20.80
N PRO A 21 16.90 14.07 21.64
CA PRO A 21 16.65 12.85 22.38
C PRO A 21 15.51 12.97 23.41
N SER A 22 15.07 14.19 23.76
CA SER A 22 13.98 14.38 24.73
C SER A 22 12.59 14.05 24.15
N ARG A 23 12.44 13.91 22.83
CA ARG A 23 11.18 13.53 22.17
C ARG A 23 11.09 12.05 21.77
N ASN A 24 12.15 11.27 21.98
CA ASN A 24 12.22 9.87 21.50
C ASN A 24 11.48 8.85 22.40
N ASN A 25 11.25 9.14 23.68
CA ASN A 25 10.73 8.14 24.62
C ASN A 25 9.25 7.71 24.40
N ALA A 26 8.46 8.44 23.60
CA ALA A 26 7.06 8.08 23.31
C ALA A 26 6.85 7.45 21.91
N ARG A 27 7.90 7.37 21.08
CA ARG A 27 7.83 6.89 19.68
C ARG A 27 8.76 5.71 19.39
N HIS A 28 9.21 4.99 20.42
CA HIS A 28 9.77 3.64 20.25
C HIS A 28 8.71 2.60 19.82
N ASN A 29 7.78 2.99 18.93
CA ASN A 29 7.09 2.04 18.08
C ASN A 29 8.11 1.63 17.04
N VAL A 30 8.68 0.43 17.21
CA VAL A 30 9.37 -0.29 16.14
C VAL A 30 8.48 -0.20 14.90
N SER A 31 8.90 0.59 13.91
CA SER A 31 8.14 0.73 12.68
C SER A 31 8.19 -0.61 11.97
N LEU A 32 7.03 -1.22 11.74
CA LEU A 32 6.92 -2.41 10.90
C LEU A 32 7.54 -2.11 9.53
N THR A 33 8.65 -2.78 9.22
CA THR A 33 9.31 -2.68 7.91
C THR A 33 8.51 -3.43 6.85
N TYR A 34 8.77 -3.16 5.57
CA TYR A 34 8.13 -3.91 4.50
C TYR A 34 8.58 -5.37 4.49
N GLU A 35 9.83 -5.61 4.82
CA GLU A 35 10.42 -6.93 5.02
C GLU A 35 9.64 -7.72 6.07
N GLU A 36 9.47 -7.16 7.27
CA GLU A 36 8.68 -7.79 8.33
C GLU A 36 7.21 -7.96 7.95
N LEU A 37 6.62 -6.99 7.22
CA LEU A 37 5.24 -7.07 6.76
C LEU A 37 5.03 -8.27 5.83
N PHE A 38 5.88 -8.45 4.82
CA PHE A 38 5.77 -9.55 3.86
C PHE A 38 6.03 -10.89 4.53
N ASP A 39 7.04 -10.99 5.39
CA ASP A 39 7.36 -12.18 6.15
C ASP A 39 6.22 -12.59 7.11
N CYS A 40 5.65 -11.63 7.83
CA CYS A 40 4.52 -11.87 8.72
C CYS A 40 3.26 -12.23 7.94
N ALA A 41 2.95 -11.49 6.86
CA ALA A 41 1.78 -11.78 6.03
C ALA A 41 1.85 -13.20 5.46
N ARG A 42 3.01 -13.62 4.94
CA ARG A 42 3.17 -14.96 4.38
C ARG A 42 2.91 -16.08 5.40
N LYS A 43 3.27 -15.87 6.68
CA LYS A 43 3.03 -16.84 7.77
C LYS A 43 1.59 -16.87 8.25
N LEU A 44 0.88 -15.75 8.13
CA LEU A 44 -0.44 -15.57 8.72
C LEU A 44 -1.57 -15.78 7.72
N LEU A 45 -1.35 -15.57 6.42
CA LEU A 45 -2.35 -15.75 5.37
C LEU A 45 -2.71 -17.22 5.12
N SER A 46 -3.97 -17.46 4.78
CA SER A 46 -4.41 -18.73 4.18
C SER A 46 -3.86 -18.88 2.76
N GLU A 47 -3.94 -20.08 2.18
CA GLU A 47 -3.44 -20.36 0.81
C GLU A 47 -4.10 -19.46 -0.26
N THR A 48 -5.36 -19.07 -0.02
CA THR A 48 -6.14 -18.16 -0.85
C THR A 48 -6.27 -16.76 -0.25
N GLY A 49 -5.53 -16.49 0.84
CA GLY A 49 -5.56 -15.22 1.55
C GLY A 49 -4.85 -14.11 0.78
N ARG A 50 -5.20 -12.86 1.09
CA ARG A 50 -4.65 -11.69 0.40
C ARG A 50 -4.01 -10.69 1.36
N LEU A 51 -2.88 -10.14 0.96
CA LEU A 51 -2.28 -8.96 1.57
C LEU A 51 -2.62 -7.75 0.71
N ALA A 52 -3.40 -6.81 1.23
CA ALA A 52 -3.72 -5.54 0.58
C ALA A 52 -2.89 -4.41 1.19
N ILE A 53 -2.11 -3.71 0.36
CA ILE A 53 -1.24 -2.61 0.81
C ILE A 53 -1.34 -1.36 -0.05
N ILE A 54 -1.14 -0.21 0.58
CA ILE A 54 -1.01 1.09 -0.11
C ILE A 54 0.42 1.58 0.04
N ILE A 55 1.08 1.88 -1.07
CA ILE A 55 2.48 2.30 -1.09
C ILE A 55 2.68 3.56 -1.93
N PRO A 56 3.71 4.39 -1.63
CA PRO A 56 4.10 5.47 -2.53
C PRO A 56 4.83 4.88 -3.76
N SER A 57 4.73 5.56 -4.91
CA SER A 57 5.28 5.02 -6.16
C SER A 57 6.79 4.75 -6.15
N VAL A 58 7.54 5.48 -5.32
CA VAL A 58 8.99 5.27 -5.15
C VAL A 58 9.36 3.92 -4.52
N GLN A 59 8.43 3.27 -3.81
CA GLN A 59 8.66 1.96 -3.17
C GLN A 59 8.26 0.78 -4.06
N TYR A 60 7.71 1.02 -5.25
CA TYR A 60 7.11 -0.01 -6.09
C TYR A 60 8.06 -1.19 -6.39
N GLU A 61 9.27 -0.89 -6.88
CA GLU A 61 10.28 -1.91 -7.21
C GLU A 61 10.72 -2.71 -5.99
N LYS A 62 10.92 -2.05 -4.84
CA LYS A 62 11.27 -2.70 -3.57
C LYS A 62 10.19 -3.70 -3.15
N ILE A 63 8.94 -3.28 -3.23
CA ILE A 63 7.79 -4.10 -2.82
C ILE A 63 7.63 -5.31 -3.73
N PHE A 64 7.81 -5.13 -5.04
CA PHE A 64 7.74 -6.23 -5.99
C PHE A 64 8.86 -7.27 -5.74
N ALA A 65 10.07 -6.82 -5.42
CA ALA A 65 11.17 -7.70 -5.03
C ALA A 65 10.84 -8.50 -3.75
N LEU A 66 10.37 -7.83 -2.70
CA LEU A 66 9.99 -8.49 -1.43
C LEU A 66 8.85 -9.49 -1.60
N ALA A 67 7.86 -9.18 -2.43
CA ALA A 67 6.77 -10.08 -2.76
C ALA A 67 7.30 -11.38 -3.39
N LYS A 68 8.20 -11.24 -4.37
CA LYS A 68 8.84 -12.38 -5.05
C LYS A 68 9.66 -13.23 -4.08
N GLU A 69 10.45 -12.61 -3.21
CA GLU A 69 11.24 -13.31 -2.18
C GLU A 69 10.36 -14.11 -1.22
N ASN A 70 9.15 -13.61 -0.93
CA ASN A 70 8.19 -14.24 -0.04
C ASN A 70 7.19 -15.19 -0.74
N ASN A 71 7.39 -15.52 -2.03
CA ASN A 71 6.45 -16.33 -2.84
C ASN A 71 5.01 -15.79 -2.79
N MET A 72 4.86 -14.47 -2.89
CA MET A 72 3.57 -13.81 -3.00
C MET A 72 3.46 -13.13 -4.37
N PHE A 73 2.39 -13.44 -5.08
CA PHE A 73 2.13 -12.97 -6.43
C PHE A 73 1.24 -11.73 -6.39
N LEU A 74 1.57 -10.72 -7.20
CA LEU A 74 0.71 -9.56 -7.38
C LEU A 74 -0.53 -9.98 -8.18
N ILE A 75 -1.70 -9.82 -7.59
CA ILE A 75 -2.97 -10.26 -8.18
C ILE A 75 -3.92 -9.10 -8.48
N ARG A 76 -3.74 -7.95 -7.83
CA ARG A 76 -4.52 -6.74 -8.10
C ARG A 76 -3.67 -5.49 -7.93
N GLN A 77 -3.83 -4.55 -8.85
CA GLN A 77 -3.14 -3.27 -8.85
C GLN A 77 -4.10 -2.15 -9.22
N THR A 78 -4.07 -1.06 -8.45
CA THR A 78 -4.68 0.21 -8.83
C THR A 78 -3.62 1.31 -8.83
N ASN A 79 -3.43 1.91 -10.00
CA ASN A 79 -2.54 3.04 -10.23
C ASN A 79 -3.23 4.33 -9.83
N VAL A 80 -2.75 5.01 -8.78
CA VAL A 80 -3.42 6.21 -8.25
C VAL A 80 -2.68 7.48 -8.64
N ARG A 81 -3.36 8.35 -9.40
CA ARG A 81 -2.88 9.65 -9.85
C ARG A 81 -3.66 10.78 -9.19
N PRO A 82 -3.00 11.84 -8.69
CA PRO A 82 -3.70 13.03 -8.20
C PRO A 82 -4.61 13.68 -9.24
N THR A 83 -4.09 13.86 -10.46
CA THR A 83 -4.80 14.46 -11.61
C THR A 83 -4.50 13.71 -12.91
N PRO A 84 -5.29 13.88 -13.99
CA PRO A 84 -5.10 13.14 -15.25
C PRO A 84 -3.70 13.31 -15.86
N ASN A 85 -3.10 14.48 -15.67
CA ASN A 85 -1.79 14.84 -16.23
C ASN A 85 -0.61 14.56 -15.27
N SER A 86 -0.88 13.99 -14.10
CA SER A 86 0.15 13.72 -13.10
C SER A 86 0.71 12.31 -13.18
N ALA A 87 1.95 12.14 -12.73
CA ALA A 87 2.53 10.82 -12.52
C ALA A 87 1.79 10.06 -11.41
N ILE A 88 1.88 8.73 -11.44
CA ILE A 88 1.37 7.87 -10.36
C ILE A 88 2.10 8.24 -9.07
N LYS A 89 1.32 8.51 -8.03
CA LYS A 89 1.86 8.83 -6.69
C LYS A 89 1.75 7.67 -5.74
N ARG A 90 0.75 6.80 -5.92
CA ARG A 90 0.51 5.66 -5.05
C ARG A 90 0.05 4.46 -5.86
N TYR A 91 0.30 3.29 -5.31
CA TYR A 91 -0.28 2.04 -5.77
C TYR A 91 -1.12 1.43 -4.65
N LEU A 92 -2.31 0.94 -5.00
CA LEU A 92 -3.05 -0.03 -4.18
C LEU A 92 -2.71 -1.40 -4.74
N LEU A 93 -2.11 -2.27 -3.94
CA LEU A 93 -1.61 -3.56 -4.39
C LEU A 93 -2.24 -4.66 -3.55
N GLU A 94 -2.60 -5.77 -4.19
CA GLU A 94 -2.93 -7.01 -3.49
C GLU A 94 -2.02 -8.15 -3.92
N PHE A 95 -1.51 -8.85 -2.93
CA PHE A 95 -0.66 -10.03 -3.09
C PHE A 95 -1.33 -11.27 -2.53
N SER A 96 -1.03 -12.43 -3.11
CA SER A 96 -1.58 -13.72 -2.71
C SER A 96 -0.50 -14.81 -2.80
N PRO A 97 -0.50 -15.83 -1.92
CA PRO A 97 0.35 -17.02 -2.10
C PRO A 97 0.01 -17.82 -3.35
N THR A 98 -1.22 -17.68 -3.86
CA THR A 98 -1.70 -18.30 -5.10
C THR A 98 -1.62 -17.30 -6.25
N GLU A 99 -0.94 -17.69 -7.34
CA GLU A 99 -0.87 -16.94 -8.59
C GLU A 99 -2.21 -17.00 -9.34
N ILE A 100 -2.72 -15.84 -9.73
CA ILE A 100 -3.91 -15.68 -10.59
C ILE A 100 -3.66 -14.53 -11.57
N PRO A 101 -4.48 -14.39 -12.63
CA PRO A 101 -4.35 -13.26 -13.55
C PRO A 101 -4.43 -11.92 -12.83
N LEU A 102 -3.44 -11.06 -13.10
CA LEU A 102 -3.38 -9.72 -12.54
C LEU A 102 -4.56 -8.87 -13.02
N GLN A 103 -5.29 -8.29 -12.08
CA GLN A 103 -6.27 -7.25 -12.36
C GLN A 103 -5.65 -5.86 -12.20
N GLU A 104 -5.56 -5.10 -13.28
CA GLU A 104 -5.07 -3.72 -13.26
C GLU A 104 -6.18 -2.70 -13.48
N THR A 105 -6.09 -1.59 -12.75
CA THR A 105 -7.04 -0.46 -12.82
C THR A 105 -6.31 0.86 -12.60
N ASP A 106 -6.91 1.96 -13.02
CA ASP A 106 -6.43 3.32 -12.74
C ASP A 106 -7.46 4.09 -11.91
N LEU A 107 -6.98 4.95 -11.02
CA LEU A 107 -7.81 5.89 -10.25
C LEU A 107 -7.18 7.28 -10.32
N THR A 108 -7.94 8.22 -10.89
CA THR A 108 -7.60 9.65 -10.80
C THR A 108 -8.41 10.28 -9.67
N ILE A 109 -7.78 11.06 -8.79
CA ILE A 109 -8.45 11.64 -7.62
C ILE A 109 -9.23 12.91 -7.99
N GLU A 110 -8.57 13.87 -8.65
CA GLU A 110 -9.13 15.19 -8.98
C GLU A 110 -9.00 15.47 -10.49
N LEU A 111 -10.04 16.03 -11.11
CA LEU A 111 -9.98 16.59 -12.46
C LEU A 111 -9.30 17.97 -12.45
N SER A 112 -9.59 18.74 -11.40
CA SER A 112 -9.01 20.04 -11.10
C SER A 112 -9.11 20.28 -9.59
N ARG A 113 -8.46 21.33 -9.07
CA ARG A 113 -8.40 21.60 -7.63
C ARG A 113 -9.79 21.57 -6.98
N HIS A 114 -10.00 20.64 -6.04
CA HIS A 114 -11.27 20.36 -5.33
C HIS A 114 -12.42 19.83 -6.20
N ASN A 115 -12.16 19.49 -7.46
CA ASN A 115 -13.11 18.82 -8.34
C ASN A 115 -12.74 17.33 -8.44
N TYR A 116 -13.25 16.54 -7.50
CA TYR A 116 -13.02 15.10 -7.46
C TYR A 116 -13.70 14.36 -8.60
N THR A 117 -13.06 13.29 -9.08
CA THR A 117 -13.64 12.38 -10.08
C THR A 117 -14.84 11.60 -9.51
N GLU A 118 -15.73 11.14 -10.37
CA GLU A 118 -16.86 10.31 -9.95
C GLU A 118 -16.41 8.96 -9.41
N GLU A 119 -15.34 8.39 -9.97
CA GLU A 119 -14.72 7.15 -9.49
C GLU A 119 -14.21 7.31 -8.06
N TYR A 120 -13.52 8.42 -7.75
CA TYR A 120 -13.02 8.68 -6.40
C TYR A 120 -14.15 8.94 -5.41
N LYS A 121 -15.17 9.72 -5.81
CA LYS A 121 -16.36 9.94 -4.97
C LYS A 121 -17.09 8.63 -4.69
N ALA A 122 -17.35 7.82 -5.71
CA ALA A 122 -18.03 6.54 -5.56
C ALA A 122 -17.28 5.58 -4.63
N LEU A 123 -15.94 5.59 -4.67
CA LEU A 123 -15.09 4.79 -3.81
C LEU A 123 -15.08 5.26 -2.34
N THR A 124 -15.15 6.58 -2.11
CA THR A 124 -14.97 7.18 -0.78
C THR A 124 -16.25 7.68 -0.13
N LYS A 125 -17.39 7.61 -0.83
CA LYS A 125 -18.69 8.11 -0.36
C LYS A 125 -19.08 7.63 1.04
N ASP A 126 -18.79 6.36 1.37
CA ASP A 126 -19.19 5.75 2.65
C ASP A 126 -18.30 6.23 3.82
N PHE A 127 -17.16 6.87 3.53
CA PHE A 127 -16.27 7.47 4.52
C PHE A 127 -16.57 8.94 4.80
N TYR A 128 -17.09 9.67 3.81
CA TYR A 128 -17.36 11.11 3.87
C TYR A 128 -18.85 11.45 4.08
N LEU A 129 -19.57 10.59 4.84
CA LEU A 129 -20.97 10.79 5.22
C LEU A 129 -21.24 12.15 5.87
#